data_AF-A0A6H9LKS8-F1
#
_entry.id   AF-A0A6H9LKS8-F1
#
_cell.length_a   1.000
_cell.length_b   1.000
_cell.length_c   1.000
_cell.angle_alpha   90.00
_cell.angle_beta   90.00
_cell.angle_gamma   90.00
#
_symmetry.space_group_name_H-M   'P 1'
#
loop_
_entity.id
_entity.type
_entity.pdbx_description
1 polymer ?
#
loop_
_entity_poly.entity_id
_entity_poly.type
_entity_poly.pdbx_seq_one_letter_code
_entity_poly.pdbx_strand_id
1 'polypeptide(L)'
;MNRRLILLVLLLLAMATHVYADNVHQFSQNSLLGKIEADFDNAEISLDQKAIYLIQAIKSPEMLPDKYKSLSTSLNPEELREATLAIIDIRLNWDSYSPATQQTLASALERVAAAFTYTSASGYFLLHYDTLGVDAVPSADTNANLVPDFVENCASYLDSSLTKHLELGYLTPPSDGGMGGDTLFDVYFEEMSYYGYAVPEAPGGYAWDDYFSYLVLNNDFLGFPSNNDPEGLVAGAAKATAAHEFHHCVQFAYDVAEGSWFMELDATYMEDIVFDHVDDNYNYLPGFMNSPQSSLMDNSPSHKYASFIWATYLAEKFDTSLNVAAWEGARYNTIYNTYSDNLMARYGWTQDSAYADFTSWNYITGSRDDGLHYEEASSYPEISIAATYSTYPVSLQNSA
;
A
#
# COMPACT_ATOMS: atom_id res chain seq x y z
N MET A 1 -0.03 49.92 0.74
CA MET A 1 -0.46 48.51 0.93
C MET A 1 -1.13 48.42 2.30
N ASN A 2 -2.42 48.08 2.33
CA ASN A 2 -3.28 48.32 3.50
C ASN A 2 -3.00 47.27 4.59
N ARG A 3 -2.77 47.67 5.86
CA ARG A 3 -2.44 46.73 6.97
C ARG A 3 -3.43 45.59 7.14
N ARG A 4 -4.69 45.78 6.74
CA ARG A 4 -5.73 44.75 6.73
C ARG A 4 -5.51 43.66 5.67
N LEU A 5 -4.91 44.01 4.53
CA LEU A 5 -4.61 43.06 3.45
C LEU A 5 -3.44 42.15 3.82
N ILE A 6 -2.44 42.67 4.55
CA ILE A 6 -1.29 41.89 5.05
C ILE A 6 -1.75 40.91 6.15
N LEU A 7 -2.66 41.33 7.04
CA LEU A 7 -3.23 40.43 8.05
C LEU A 7 -4.11 39.33 7.44
N LEU A 8 -4.89 39.64 6.39
CA LEU A 8 -5.70 38.65 5.69
C LEU A 8 -4.84 37.64 4.92
N VAL A 9 -3.75 38.08 4.29
CA VAL A 9 -2.80 37.20 3.60
C VAL A 9 -2.01 36.33 4.60
N LEU A 10 -1.62 36.87 5.76
CA LEU A 10 -0.97 36.08 6.82
C LEU A 10 -1.94 35.10 7.51
N LEU A 11 -3.22 35.45 7.68
CA LEU A 11 -4.24 34.51 8.16
C LEU A 11 -4.58 33.44 7.11
N LEU A 12 -4.57 33.76 5.81
CA LEU A 12 -4.75 32.78 4.74
C LEU A 12 -3.52 31.87 4.60
N LEU A 13 -2.29 32.39 4.80
CA LEU A 13 -1.07 31.58 4.87
C LEU A 13 -0.98 30.71 6.13
N ALA A 14 -1.56 31.16 7.26
CA ALA A 14 -1.64 30.37 8.49
C ALA A 14 -2.83 29.38 8.51
N MET A 15 -3.84 29.58 7.67
CA MET A 15 -4.94 28.61 7.46
C MET A 15 -4.67 27.65 6.30
N ALA A 16 -3.75 27.97 5.39
CA ALA A 16 -3.33 27.07 4.31
C ALA A 16 -2.32 25.99 4.77
N THR A 17 -1.82 26.05 6.01
CA THR A 17 -0.95 25.01 6.57
C THR A 17 -1.68 24.08 7.53
N HIS A 18 -3.01 24.18 7.68
CA HIS A 18 -3.81 23.33 8.58
C HIS A 18 -5.06 22.80 7.86
N VAL A 19 -4.86 22.16 6.71
CA VAL A 19 -5.86 21.27 6.12
C VAL A 19 -5.20 19.90 6.00
N TYR A 20 -5.89 18.90 6.53
CA TYR A 20 -5.50 17.50 6.77
C TYR A 20 -4.70 17.23 8.04
N ALA A 21 -5.44 17.05 9.13
CA ALA A 21 -5.08 16.13 10.19
C ALA A 21 -6.37 15.73 10.92
N ASP A 22 -7.22 14.96 10.26
CA ASP A 22 -7.99 13.99 11.05
C ASP A 22 -6.94 12.98 11.52
N ASN A 23 -6.58 13.04 12.80
CA ASN A 23 -5.58 12.18 13.43
C ASN A 23 -6.05 10.72 13.39
N VAL A 24 -5.86 10.06 12.26
CA VAL A 24 -5.98 8.62 12.12
C VAL A 24 -4.57 8.10 11.84
N HIS A 25 -4.05 7.31 12.77
CA HIS A 25 -2.68 6.81 12.68
C HIS A 25 -2.54 5.87 11.47
N GLN A 26 -1.59 6.19 10.59
CA GLN A 26 -1.23 5.42 9.39
C GLN A 26 -0.69 4.02 9.71
N PHE A 27 -0.23 3.84 10.94
CA PHE A 27 0.37 2.62 11.47
C PHE A 27 -0.33 2.22 12.78
N SER A 28 -0.18 0.95 13.16
CA SER A 28 -0.87 0.35 14.30
C SER A 28 -0.29 0.96 15.56
N GLN A 29 -1.12 1.40 16.51
CA GLN A 29 -0.61 2.04 17.74
C GLN A 29 0.30 1.12 18.57
N ASN A 30 0.21 -0.19 18.38
CA ASN A 30 1.07 -1.18 19.03
C ASN A 30 2.27 -1.60 18.17
N SER A 31 2.43 -1.00 16.98
CA SER A 31 3.51 -1.28 16.05
C SER A 31 4.76 -0.49 16.33
N LEU A 32 5.88 -0.95 15.76
CA LEU A 32 7.12 -0.18 15.76
C LEU A 32 6.94 1.16 15.04
N LEU A 33 6.44 1.15 13.80
CA LEU A 33 6.22 2.38 13.02
C LEU A 33 5.21 3.27 13.74
N GLY A 34 4.01 2.79 14.06
CA GLY A 34 2.97 3.55 14.75
C GLY A 34 3.35 4.08 16.11
N LYS A 35 4.29 3.45 16.82
CA LYS A 35 4.89 4.05 18.02
C LYS A 35 5.81 5.23 17.69
N ILE A 36 6.57 5.18 16.61
CA ILE A 36 7.37 6.32 16.09
C ILE A 36 6.43 7.46 15.69
N GLU A 37 5.37 7.20 14.92
CA GLU A 37 4.35 8.19 14.56
C GLU A 37 3.68 8.80 15.79
N ALA A 38 3.22 7.97 16.73
CA ALA A 38 2.57 8.46 17.94
C ALA A 38 3.51 9.33 18.78
N ASP A 39 4.81 8.99 18.85
CA ASP A 39 5.79 9.82 19.55
C ASP A 39 5.99 11.17 18.85
N PHE A 40 5.93 11.21 17.51
CA PHE A 40 5.96 12.46 16.76
C PHE A 40 4.69 13.29 16.99
N ASP A 41 3.51 12.69 16.91
CA ASP A 41 2.22 13.36 17.13
C ASP A 41 2.12 13.95 18.55
N ASN A 42 2.70 13.26 19.53
CA ASN A 42 2.79 13.72 20.93
C ASN A 42 3.95 14.70 21.18
N ALA A 43 4.67 15.13 20.12
CA ALA A 43 5.83 16.01 20.17
C ALA A 43 6.98 15.51 21.07
N GLU A 44 7.11 14.19 21.23
CA GLU A 44 8.22 13.54 21.96
C GLU A 44 9.49 13.42 21.10
N ILE A 45 9.34 13.41 19.78
CA ILE A 45 10.43 13.39 18.79
C ILE A 45 10.18 14.46 17.72
N SER A 46 11.26 14.99 17.12
CA SER A 46 11.15 15.93 16.00
C SER A 46 10.81 15.23 14.68
N LEU A 47 10.44 16.01 13.65
CA LEU A 47 10.23 15.52 12.29
C LEU A 47 11.48 14.81 11.73
N ASP A 48 12.67 15.39 11.93
CA ASP A 48 13.94 14.76 11.58
C ASP A 48 14.16 13.41 12.29
N GLN A 49 13.82 13.33 13.58
CA GLN A 49 13.94 12.09 14.34
C GLN A 49 12.95 11.03 13.87
N LYS A 50 11.69 11.41 13.57
CA LYS A 50 10.69 10.53 12.97
C LYS A 50 11.24 9.88 11.71
N ALA A 51 11.71 10.69 10.76
CA ALA A 51 12.22 10.19 9.48
C ALA A 51 13.42 9.25 9.64
N ILE A 52 14.38 9.59 10.52
CA ILE A 52 15.53 8.73 10.81
C ILE A 52 15.08 7.41 11.44
N TYR A 53 14.15 7.43 12.40
CA TYR A 53 13.69 6.23 13.07
C TYR A 53 12.83 5.35 12.16
N LEU A 54 12.01 5.93 11.29
CA LEU A 54 11.28 5.18 10.26
C LEU A 54 12.23 4.43 9.34
N ILE A 55 13.22 5.11 8.74
CA ILE A 55 14.14 4.43 7.82
C ILE A 55 15.02 3.41 8.53
N GLN A 56 15.40 3.66 9.79
CA GLN A 56 16.11 2.67 10.61
C GLN A 56 15.23 1.46 10.91
N ALA A 57 13.95 1.64 11.23
CA ALA A 57 13.02 0.53 11.43
C ALA A 57 12.86 -0.37 10.20
N ILE A 58 13.09 0.19 9.01
CA ILE A 58 13.01 -0.54 7.74
C ILE A 58 14.35 -1.19 7.37
N LYS A 59 15.44 -0.41 7.40
CA LYS A 59 16.74 -0.79 6.80
C LYS A 59 17.81 -1.20 7.82
N SER A 60 17.68 -0.78 9.08
CA SER A 60 18.71 -1.00 10.12
C SER A 60 18.12 -1.00 11.55
N PRO A 61 17.22 -1.94 11.89
CA PRO A 61 16.46 -1.90 13.14
C PRO A 61 17.36 -1.90 14.40
N GLU A 62 18.57 -2.44 14.31
CA GLU A 62 19.57 -2.45 15.37
C GLU A 62 20.07 -1.05 15.75
N MET A 63 19.94 -0.07 14.86
CA MET A 63 20.36 1.32 15.05
C MET A 63 19.29 2.18 15.75
N LEU A 64 18.08 1.66 15.93
CA LEU A 64 17.00 2.35 16.62
C LEU A 64 17.37 2.67 18.09
N PRO A 65 16.81 3.72 18.70
CA PRO A 65 16.85 3.90 20.15
C PRO A 65 16.28 2.70 20.92
N ASP A 66 16.82 2.41 22.11
CA ASP A 66 16.41 1.25 22.93
C ASP A 66 14.89 1.18 23.20
N LYS A 67 14.21 2.33 23.28
CA LYS A 67 12.74 2.39 23.48
C LYS A 67 11.95 1.73 22.34
N TYR A 68 12.53 1.59 21.15
CA TYR A 68 11.90 1.00 19.97
C TYR A 68 12.40 -0.42 19.68
N LYS A 69 13.62 -0.77 20.08
CA LYS A 69 14.21 -2.11 19.82
C LYS A 69 13.39 -3.27 20.39
N SER A 70 12.65 -3.06 21.48
CA SER A 70 11.79 -4.12 22.02
C SER A 70 10.59 -4.40 21.12
N LEU A 71 10.11 -3.41 20.38
CA LEU A 71 8.97 -3.54 19.46
C LEU A 71 9.39 -4.11 18.10
N SER A 72 10.64 -3.89 17.68
CA SER A 72 11.17 -4.49 16.43
C SER A 72 11.26 -6.01 16.47
N THR A 73 11.15 -6.63 17.66
CA THR A 73 11.15 -8.10 17.82
C THR A 73 9.75 -8.73 17.88
N SER A 74 8.70 -7.92 17.88
CA SER A 74 7.30 -8.36 18.01
C SER A 74 6.42 -7.68 16.96
N LEU A 75 6.86 -7.70 15.71
CA LEU A 75 6.06 -7.17 14.61
C LEU A 75 4.79 -8.02 14.47
N ASN A 76 3.62 -7.36 14.49
CA ASN A 76 2.35 -7.98 14.17
C ASN A 76 2.38 -8.44 12.69
N PRO A 77 1.85 -9.61 12.31
CA PRO A 77 1.68 -10.00 10.91
C PRO A 77 1.17 -8.90 9.98
N GLU A 78 0.27 -8.03 10.43
CA GLU A 78 -0.26 -6.90 9.65
C GLU A 78 0.77 -5.78 9.39
N GLU A 79 1.84 -5.71 10.20
CA GLU A 79 2.95 -4.75 10.07
C GLU A 79 4.11 -5.32 9.27
N LEU A 80 4.15 -6.64 9.10
CA LEU A 80 5.12 -7.32 8.25
C LEU A 80 4.81 -7.12 6.76
N ARG A 81 3.73 -6.42 6.37
CA ARG A 81 3.36 -6.31 4.95
C ARG A 81 4.18 -5.25 4.22
N GLU A 82 4.04 -3.98 4.59
CA GLU A 82 4.61 -2.88 3.80
C GLU A 82 5.53 -1.96 4.62
N ALA A 83 6.49 -1.37 3.92
CA ALA A 83 7.20 -0.16 4.36
C ALA A 83 6.97 1.05 3.43
N THR A 84 6.23 0.87 2.33
CA THR A 84 6.04 1.84 1.24
C THR A 84 5.52 3.18 1.72
N LEU A 85 4.43 3.18 2.49
CA LEU A 85 3.86 4.39 3.07
C LEU A 85 4.80 5.20 3.97
N ALA A 86 5.70 4.55 4.72
CA ALA A 86 6.70 5.25 5.53
C ALA A 86 7.77 5.91 4.64
N ILE A 87 8.12 5.28 3.53
CA ILE A 87 9.05 5.83 2.53
C ILE A 87 8.40 7.02 1.80
N ILE A 88 7.10 6.94 1.47
CA ILE A 88 6.33 8.06 0.93
C ILE A 88 6.34 9.24 1.92
N ASP A 89 6.02 9.01 3.21
CA ASP A 89 6.07 10.06 4.24
C ASP A 89 7.45 10.73 4.30
N ILE A 90 8.52 9.94 4.22
CA ILE A 90 9.90 10.47 4.16
C ILE A 90 10.10 11.34 2.92
N ARG A 91 9.70 10.87 1.74
CA ARG A 91 9.92 11.57 0.46
C ARG A 91 9.12 12.86 0.35
N LEU A 92 7.86 12.86 0.76
CA LEU A 92 7.00 14.05 0.69
C LEU A 92 7.43 15.15 1.67
N ASN A 93 8.11 14.79 2.76
CA ASN A 93 8.64 15.74 3.73
C ASN A 93 10.11 16.13 3.48
N TRP A 94 10.72 15.71 2.37
CA TRP A 94 12.16 15.84 2.13
C TRP A 94 12.71 17.26 2.34
N ASP A 95 12.03 18.26 1.80
CA ASP A 95 12.43 19.67 1.87
C ASP A 95 12.25 20.31 3.26
N SER A 96 11.53 19.63 4.16
CA SER A 96 11.32 20.09 5.54
C SER A 96 12.42 19.63 6.50
N TYR A 97 13.24 18.65 6.10
CA TYR A 97 14.31 18.11 6.93
C TYR A 97 15.56 18.99 6.96
N SER A 98 16.35 18.84 8.02
CA SER A 98 17.69 19.46 8.04
C SER A 98 18.62 18.80 6.99
N PRO A 99 19.64 19.52 6.48
CA PRO A 99 20.60 18.95 5.52
C PRO A 99 21.32 17.69 6.02
N ALA A 100 21.53 17.56 7.33
CA ALA A 100 22.14 16.37 7.93
C ALA A 100 21.21 15.16 7.87
N THR A 101 19.91 15.38 8.09
CA THR A 101 18.87 14.36 7.96
C THR A 101 18.70 13.95 6.50
N GLN A 102 18.62 14.90 5.57
CA GLN A 102 18.59 14.60 4.13
C GLN A 102 19.78 13.73 3.69
N GLN A 103 21.00 14.05 4.17
CA GLN A 103 22.17 13.23 3.87
C GLN A 103 22.06 11.80 4.43
N THR A 104 21.56 11.66 5.66
CA THR A 104 21.37 10.35 6.31
C THR A 104 20.34 9.51 5.56
N LEU A 105 19.20 10.11 5.22
CA LEU A 105 18.12 9.46 4.48
C LEU A 105 18.56 9.10 3.05
N ALA A 106 19.32 9.97 2.37
CA ALA A 106 19.82 9.72 1.02
C ALA A 106 20.74 8.49 0.98
N SER A 107 21.60 8.33 1.99
CA SER A 107 22.45 7.14 2.10
C SER A 107 21.66 5.87 2.44
N ALA A 108 20.60 5.97 3.25
CA ALA A 108 19.77 4.81 3.60
C ALA A 108 18.81 4.37 2.48
N LEU A 109 18.43 5.28 1.57
CA LEU A 109 17.56 5.02 0.42
C LEU A 109 18.34 4.79 -0.89
N GLU A 110 19.66 4.74 -0.84
CA GLU A 110 20.49 4.40 -1.99
C GLU A 110 20.17 2.98 -2.47
N ARG A 111 20.02 2.80 -3.79
CA ARG A 111 19.76 1.48 -4.37
C ARG A 111 20.89 0.53 -4.04
N VAL A 112 20.55 -0.68 -3.60
CA VAL A 112 21.55 -1.67 -3.19
C VAL A 112 22.28 -2.21 -4.41
N ALA A 113 23.61 -2.25 -4.36
CA ALA A 113 24.42 -2.86 -5.40
C ALA A 113 24.40 -4.38 -5.24
N ALA A 114 23.87 -5.09 -6.24
CA ALA A 114 23.84 -6.55 -6.29
C ALA A 114 24.94 -7.12 -7.21
N ALA A 115 25.38 -8.35 -6.94
CA ALA A 115 26.40 -9.03 -7.74
C ALA A 115 25.87 -9.56 -9.08
N PHE A 116 24.56 -9.81 -9.19
CA PHE A 116 23.93 -10.40 -10.36
C PHE A 116 22.66 -9.66 -10.76
N THR A 117 22.34 -9.76 -12.05
CA THR A 117 21.07 -9.26 -12.59
C THR A 117 20.38 -10.32 -13.46
N TYR A 118 19.05 -10.24 -13.54
CA TYR A 118 18.21 -11.08 -14.40
C TYR A 118 17.13 -10.23 -15.07
N THR A 119 17.02 -10.29 -16.39
CA THR A 119 15.98 -9.60 -17.15
C THR A 119 14.75 -10.50 -17.27
N SER A 120 13.57 -10.00 -16.93
CA SER A 120 12.33 -10.75 -17.07
C SER A 120 12.00 -11.07 -18.54
N ALA A 121 11.12 -12.05 -18.76
CA ALA A 121 10.79 -12.52 -20.11
C ALA A 121 10.05 -11.46 -20.94
N SER A 122 9.27 -10.58 -20.31
CA SER A 122 8.66 -9.43 -20.98
C SER A 122 9.69 -8.40 -21.45
N GLY A 123 10.90 -8.41 -20.88
CA GLY A 123 11.92 -7.40 -21.11
C GLY A 123 11.58 -6.05 -20.47
N TYR A 124 10.74 -6.04 -19.43
CA TYR A 124 10.37 -4.82 -18.71
C TYR A 124 11.12 -4.67 -17.38
N PHE A 125 11.39 -5.77 -16.67
CA PHE A 125 12.01 -5.74 -15.34
C PHE A 125 13.49 -6.17 -15.38
N LEU A 126 14.31 -5.51 -14.58
CA LEU A 126 15.68 -5.92 -14.24
C LEU A 126 15.75 -6.25 -12.74
N LEU A 127 15.91 -7.53 -12.44
CA LEU A 127 15.99 -8.03 -11.07
C LEU A 127 17.46 -8.06 -10.63
N HIS A 128 17.78 -7.36 -9.55
CA HIS A 128 19.09 -7.27 -8.90
C HIS A 128 19.11 -8.18 -7.68
N TYR A 129 20.02 -9.15 -7.67
CA TYR A 129 20.05 -10.16 -6.61
C TYR A 129 21.48 -10.59 -6.24
N ASP A 130 21.61 -11.06 -5.01
CA ASP A 130 22.82 -11.69 -4.50
C ASP A 130 22.59 -13.18 -4.22
N THR A 131 23.66 -13.97 -4.30
CA THR A 131 23.65 -15.40 -3.94
C THR A 131 24.47 -15.70 -2.69
N LEU A 132 25.04 -14.66 -2.09
CA LEU A 132 25.87 -14.69 -0.88
C LEU A 132 25.61 -13.43 -0.06
N GLY A 133 25.80 -13.52 1.26
CA GLY A 133 25.57 -12.39 2.15
C GLY A 133 24.23 -12.49 2.84
N VAL A 134 23.79 -11.36 3.41
CA VAL A 134 22.52 -11.28 4.15
C VAL A 134 21.35 -11.25 3.17
N ASP A 135 21.47 -10.50 2.07
CA ASP A 135 20.45 -10.35 1.02
C ASP A 135 20.42 -11.50 0.00
N ALA A 136 21.03 -12.65 0.33
CA ALA A 136 21.13 -13.77 -0.59
C ALA A 136 19.75 -14.42 -0.83
N VAL A 137 19.36 -14.58 -2.09
CA VAL A 137 18.15 -15.33 -2.46
C VAL A 137 18.38 -16.85 -2.34
N PRO A 138 17.32 -17.67 -2.21
CA PRO A 138 17.42 -19.12 -2.18
C PRO A 138 18.22 -19.69 -3.36
N SER A 139 19.25 -20.49 -3.08
CA SER A 139 20.22 -20.93 -4.09
C SER A 139 19.76 -22.08 -5.01
N ALA A 140 18.49 -22.45 -4.99
CA ALA A 140 17.98 -23.54 -5.81
C ALA A 140 17.99 -23.11 -7.29
N ASP A 141 18.56 -23.94 -8.15
CA ASP A 141 18.59 -23.77 -9.61
C ASP A 141 18.37 -25.16 -10.22
N THR A 142 17.10 -25.51 -10.41
CA THR A 142 16.68 -26.87 -10.81
C THR A 142 16.96 -27.12 -12.29
N ASN A 143 16.98 -26.06 -13.10
CA ASN A 143 17.21 -26.15 -14.55
C ASN A 143 18.70 -26.01 -14.95
N ALA A 144 19.57 -25.68 -13.98
CA ALA A 144 21.02 -25.51 -14.12
C ALA A 144 21.43 -24.39 -15.10
N ASN A 145 20.66 -23.30 -15.16
CA ASN A 145 20.95 -22.14 -16.02
C ASN A 145 21.79 -21.05 -15.33
N LEU A 146 22.21 -21.28 -14.07
CA LEU A 146 22.98 -20.37 -13.21
C LEU A 146 22.19 -19.17 -12.66
N VAL A 147 20.85 -19.18 -12.80
CA VAL A 147 19.94 -18.22 -12.17
C VAL A 147 19.13 -18.99 -11.14
N PRO A 148 18.99 -18.50 -9.90
CA PRO A 148 18.14 -19.15 -8.93
C PRO A 148 16.67 -19.19 -9.39
N ASP A 149 16.01 -20.36 -9.23
CA ASP A 149 14.60 -20.58 -9.60
C ASP A 149 13.68 -19.51 -8.97
N PHE A 150 14.01 -19.08 -7.75
CA PHE A 150 13.28 -18.02 -7.03
C PHE A 150 13.27 -16.69 -7.79
N VAL A 151 14.41 -16.27 -8.36
CA VAL A 151 14.53 -15.03 -9.13
C VAL A 151 13.73 -15.13 -10.43
N GLU A 152 13.79 -16.29 -11.10
CA GLU A 152 13.01 -16.53 -12.32
C GLU A 152 11.50 -16.50 -12.04
N ASN A 153 11.07 -17.07 -10.93
CA ASN A 153 9.67 -17.06 -10.49
C ASN A 153 9.19 -15.64 -10.19
N CYS A 154 9.91 -14.87 -9.37
CA CYS A 154 9.56 -13.48 -9.07
C CYS A 154 9.49 -12.62 -10.35
N ALA A 155 10.42 -12.80 -11.28
CA ALA A 155 10.37 -12.13 -12.59
C ALA A 155 9.09 -12.47 -13.37
N SER A 156 8.68 -13.75 -13.36
CA SER A 156 7.43 -14.19 -13.99
C SER A 156 6.19 -13.63 -13.29
N TYR A 157 6.21 -13.46 -11.96
CA TYR A 157 5.10 -12.89 -11.22
C TYR A 157 4.94 -11.40 -11.53
N LEU A 158 6.05 -10.66 -11.61
CA LEU A 158 6.06 -9.26 -12.04
C LEU A 158 5.60 -9.08 -13.49
N ASP A 159 6.01 -9.96 -14.40
CA ASP A 159 5.53 -9.96 -15.80
C ASP A 159 4.00 -10.18 -15.87
N SER A 160 3.46 -11.03 -14.98
CA SER A 160 2.01 -11.27 -14.88
C SER A 160 1.29 -10.02 -14.36
N SER A 161 1.85 -9.38 -13.32
CA SER A 161 1.36 -8.11 -12.78
C SER A 161 1.34 -7.01 -13.83
N LEU A 162 2.45 -6.79 -14.54
CA LEU A 162 2.53 -5.81 -15.64
C LEU A 162 1.48 -6.08 -16.72
N THR A 163 1.34 -7.34 -17.15
CA THR A 163 0.36 -7.73 -18.17
C THR A 163 -1.04 -7.34 -17.73
N LYS A 164 -1.42 -7.65 -16.48
CA LYS A 164 -2.74 -7.32 -15.94
C LYS A 164 -2.98 -5.82 -15.85
N HIS A 165 -1.99 -5.05 -15.39
CA HIS A 165 -2.07 -3.59 -15.34
C HIS A 165 -2.31 -2.98 -16.73
N LEU A 166 -1.60 -3.48 -17.75
CA LEU A 166 -1.77 -3.05 -19.14
C LEU A 166 -3.14 -3.43 -19.71
N GLU A 167 -3.67 -4.61 -19.36
CA GLU A 167 -5.02 -5.04 -19.76
C GLU A 167 -6.12 -4.15 -19.16
N LEU A 168 -5.98 -3.75 -17.90
CA LEU A 168 -6.90 -2.84 -17.21
C LEU A 168 -6.78 -1.39 -17.71
N GLY A 169 -5.64 -1.04 -18.31
CA GLY A 169 -5.38 0.29 -18.88
C GLY A 169 -4.74 1.26 -17.90
N TYR A 170 -4.01 0.77 -16.90
CA TYR A 170 -3.17 1.62 -16.05
C TYR A 170 -1.98 2.19 -16.82
N LEU A 171 -1.46 3.33 -16.34
CA LEU A 171 -0.15 3.84 -16.71
C LEU A 171 0.94 2.90 -16.17
N THR A 172 2.06 2.83 -16.87
CA THR A 172 3.27 2.20 -16.34
C THR A 172 4.04 3.19 -15.48
N PRO A 173 4.82 2.73 -14.48
CA PRO A 173 5.72 3.60 -13.73
C PRO A 173 6.61 4.46 -14.65
N PRO A 174 6.87 5.74 -14.30
CA PRO A 174 7.78 6.59 -15.06
C PRO A 174 9.20 6.01 -15.11
N SER A 175 9.90 6.22 -16.23
CA SER A 175 11.30 5.80 -16.38
C SER A 175 12.23 6.68 -15.53
N ASP A 176 13.20 6.04 -14.90
CA ASP A 176 14.26 6.68 -14.11
C ASP A 176 15.45 7.20 -14.96
N GLY A 177 15.38 7.03 -16.29
CA GLY A 177 16.40 7.52 -17.22
C GLY A 177 17.71 6.73 -17.24
N GLY A 178 17.75 5.50 -16.73
CA GLY A 178 18.94 4.65 -16.79
C GLY A 178 19.57 4.35 -15.42
N MET A 179 18.88 4.68 -14.32
CA MET A 179 19.37 4.34 -12.99
C MET A 179 19.26 2.82 -12.79
N GLY A 180 19.99 2.27 -11.81
CA GLY A 180 20.03 0.80 -11.63
C GLY A 180 20.87 0.04 -12.67
N GLY A 181 21.17 0.64 -13.83
CA GLY A 181 22.19 0.15 -14.76
C GLY A 181 21.76 0.07 -16.22
N ASP A 182 20.45 0.07 -16.48
CA ASP A 182 19.85 0.18 -17.81
C ASP A 182 18.48 0.89 -17.74
N THR A 183 17.66 0.79 -18.79
CA THR A 183 16.36 1.50 -18.86
C THR A 183 15.17 0.65 -18.43
N LEU A 184 15.40 -0.55 -17.89
CA LEU A 184 14.34 -1.44 -17.41
C LEU A 184 13.91 -1.01 -16.00
N PHE A 185 12.73 -1.47 -15.57
CA PHE A 185 12.24 -1.20 -14.22
C PHE A 185 13.00 -2.06 -13.20
N ASP A 186 13.68 -1.42 -12.25
CA ASP A 186 14.53 -2.13 -11.29
C ASP A 186 13.73 -2.77 -10.14
N VAL A 187 14.11 -4.00 -9.83
CA VAL A 187 13.61 -4.75 -8.69
C VAL A 187 14.80 -5.29 -7.90
N TYR A 188 14.84 -5.07 -6.59
CA TYR A 188 15.89 -5.54 -5.71
C TYR A 188 15.38 -6.60 -4.74
N PHE A 189 16.28 -7.45 -4.26
CA PHE A 189 16.00 -8.38 -3.16
C PHE A 189 16.80 -8.01 -1.93
N GLU A 190 16.15 -8.00 -0.77
CA GLU A 190 16.80 -7.70 0.51
C GLU A 190 16.26 -8.61 1.61
N GLU A 191 17.12 -8.92 2.58
CA GLU A 191 16.69 -9.53 3.84
C GLU A 191 15.94 -8.49 4.68
N MET A 192 14.68 -8.76 4.97
CA MET A 192 13.84 -7.85 5.73
C MET A 192 12.72 -8.57 6.47
N SER A 193 12.07 -7.89 7.41
CA SER A 193 10.85 -8.39 8.05
C SER A 193 9.57 -8.07 7.25
N TYR A 194 9.67 -7.24 6.20
CA TYR A 194 8.51 -6.87 5.38
C TYR A 194 8.36 -7.80 4.17
N TYR A 195 7.16 -7.94 3.60
CA TYR A 195 6.97 -8.64 2.32
C TYR A 195 7.75 -7.92 1.21
N GLY A 196 7.66 -6.59 1.19
CA GLY A 196 8.40 -5.74 0.27
C GLY A 196 8.11 -4.27 0.52
N TYR A 197 8.60 -3.42 -0.38
CA TYR A 197 8.23 -2.01 -0.45
C TYR A 197 8.60 -1.37 -1.80
N ALA A 198 7.78 -0.42 -2.23
CA ALA A 198 8.05 0.47 -3.34
C ALA A 198 8.74 1.77 -2.86
N VAL A 199 9.70 2.26 -3.65
CA VAL A 199 10.47 3.47 -3.31
C VAL A 199 10.25 4.54 -4.38
N PRO A 200 9.39 5.56 -4.13
CA PRO A 200 9.39 6.74 -4.97
C PRO A 200 10.72 7.48 -4.77
N GLU A 201 11.37 7.89 -5.86
CA GLU A 201 12.71 8.48 -5.79
C GLU A 201 12.69 9.98 -6.03
N ALA A 202 12.16 10.41 -7.18
CA ALA A 202 11.99 11.82 -7.51
C ALA A 202 10.88 12.01 -8.55
N PRO A 203 10.43 13.27 -8.76
CA PRO A 203 9.43 13.57 -9.77
C PRO A 203 9.84 13.05 -11.15
N GLY A 204 8.87 12.49 -11.85
CA GLY A 204 9.01 11.99 -13.20
C GLY A 204 8.90 13.10 -14.25
N GLY A 205 8.44 12.71 -15.44
CA GLY A 205 8.48 13.55 -16.63
C GLY A 205 7.15 14.21 -16.96
N TYR A 206 6.07 13.85 -16.27
CA TYR A 206 4.74 14.37 -16.57
C TYR A 206 4.51 15.75 -15.92
N ALA A 207 3.34 16.33 -16.18
CA ALA A 207 2.96 17.66 -15.68
C ALA A 207 2.18 17.61 -14.36
N TRP A 208 1.98 16.41 -13.81
CA TRP A 208 1.33 16.13 -12.53
C TRP A 208 2.34 15.50 -11.57
N ASP A 209 1.93 15.10 -10.36
CA ASP A 209 2.83 14.63 -9.31
C ASP A 209 3.24 13.16 -9.49
N ASP A 210 3.78 12.84 -10.68
CA ASP A 210 4.32 11.51 -10.98
C ASP A 210 5.73 11.33 -10.43
N TYR A 211 6.08 10.13 -9.99
CA TYR A 211 7.42 9.79 -9.49
C TYR A 211 7.93 8.53 -10.19
N PHE A 212 9.17 8.55 -10.67
CA PHE A 212 9.85 7.30 -10.97
C PHE A 212 10.24 6.60 -9.66
N SER A 213 10.33 5.28 -9.73
CA SER A 213 10.50 4.43 -8.56
C SER A 213 11.20 3.13 -8.90
N TYR A 214 11.57 2.40 -7.87
CA TYR A 214 11.96 0.99 -7.96
C TYR A 214 11.23 0.19 -6.88
N LEU A 215 11.31 -1.13 -7.01
CA LEU A 215 10.69 -2.09 -6.12
C LEU A 215 11.75 -2.86 -5.32
N VAL A 216 11.48 -3.16 -4.05
CA VAL A 216 12.27 -4.11 -3.26
C VAL A 216 11.35 -5.22 -2.75
N LEU A 217 11.78 -6.46 -2.96
CA LEU A 217 11.12 -7.67 -2.49
C LEU A 217 11.94 -8.32 -1.37
N ASN A 218 11.25 -9.03 -0.47
CA ASN A 218 11.91 -9.94 0.45
C ASN A 218 12.72 -11.00 -0.33
N ASN A 219 13.92 -11.32 0.16
CA ASN A 219 14.84 -12.25 -0.48
C ASN A 219 14.38 -13.73 -0.46
N ASP A 220 13.50 -14.16 0.44
CA ASP A 220 13.10 -15.58 0.52
C ASP A 220 11.62 -15.86 0.87
N PHE A 221 10.88 -14.86 1.36
CA PHE A 221 9.49 -14.95 1.83
C PHE A 221 9.23 -16.03 2.90
N LEU A 222 10.23 -16.41 3.69
CA LEU A 222 10.06 -17.40 4.76
C LEU A 222 9.40 -16.78 6.00
N GLY A 223 8.37 -17.47 6.52
CA GLY A 223 7.76 -17.13 7.81
C GLY A 223 6.62 -16.12 7.74
N PHE A 224 6.22 -15.71 6.54
CA PHE A 224 5.02 -14.89 6.32
C PHE A 224 3.71 -15.67 6.57
N PRO A 225 2.59 -14.95 6.80
CA PRO A 225 1.25 -15.51 6.92
C PRO A 225 0.90 -16.60 5.91
N SER A 226 -0.05 -17.46 6.31
CA SER A 226 -0.60 -18.45 5.40
C SER A 226 -1.44 -17.82 4.31
N ASN A 227 -1.38 -18.40 3.12
CA ASN A 227 -2.18 -18.08 1.95
C ASN A 227 -2.60 -19.39 1.26
N ASN A 228 -3.38 -19.26 0.18
CA ASN A 228 -4.03 -20.40 -0.48
C ASN A 228 -3.29 -20.86 -1.74
N ASP A 229 -2.12 -20.30 -2.05
CA ASP A 229 -1.43 -20.57 -3.30
C ASP A 229 -1.02 -22.06 -3.43
N PRO A 230 -1.38 -22.74 -4.54
CA PRO A 230 -1.10 -24.17 -4.74
C PRO A 230 0.39 -24.49 -4.94
N GLU A 231 1.22 -23.50 -5.29
CA GLU A 231 2.69 -23.65 -5.36
C GLU A 231 3.35 -23.52 -3.98
N GLY A 232 2.58 -23.10 -2.97
CA GLY A 232 2.97 -23.04 -1.56
C GLY A 232 3.11 -21.62 -1.03
N LEU A 233 3.25 -21.53 0.30
CA LEU A 233 3.16 -20.25 1.03
C LEU A 233 4.14 -19.17 0.55
N VAL A 234 5.38 -19.58 0.25
CA VAL A 234 6.43 -18.68 -0.27
C VAL A 234 6.05 -18.11 -1.63
N ALA A 235 5.52 -18.94 -2.53
CA ALA A 235 5.09 -18.50 -3.85
C ALA A 235 3.88 -17.57 -3.77
N GLY A 236 2.91 -17.89 -2.91
CA GLY A 236 1.76 -17.02 -2.67
C GLY A 236 2.16 -15.65 -2.12
N ALA A 237 3.05 -15.61 -1.12
CA ALA A 237 3.54 -14.35 -0.56
C ALA A 237 4.30 -13.53 -1.62
N ALA A 238 5.18 -14.16 -2.40
CA ALA A 238 5.89 -13.49 -3.49
C ALA A 238 4.96 -12.94 -4.58
N LYS A 239 3.91 -13.69 -4.96
CA LYS A 239 2.89 -13.26 -5.94
C LYS A 239 2.09 -12.06 -5.44
N ALA A 240 1.54 -12.16 -4.22
CA ALA A 240 0.82 -11.06 -3.59
C ALA A 240 1.69 -9.79 -3.55
N THR A 241 2.93 -9.91 -3.08
CA THR A 241 3.87 -8.77 -3.01
C THR A 241 4.20 -8.18 -4.37
N ALA A 242 4.46 -9.02 -5.38
CA ALA A 242 4.77 -8.56 -6.73
C ALA A 242 3.60 -7.81 -7.36
N ALA A 243 2.34 -8.18 -7.02
CA ALA A 243 1.17 -7.43 -7.43
C ALA A 243 1.00 -6.13 -6.64
N HIS A 244 1.03 -6.20 -5.31
CA HIS A 244 0.80 -5.09 -4.38
C HIS A 244 1.82 -3.96 -4.57
N GLU A 245 3.10 -4.29 -4.46
CA GLU A 245 4.16 -3.28 -4.45
C GLU A 245 4.44 -2.73 -5.85
N PHE A 246 4.31 -3.55 -6.91
CA PHE A 246 4.34 -3.01 -8.26
C PHE A 246 3.13 -2.09 -8.52
N HIS A 247 1.97 -2.37 -7.92
CA HIS A 247 0.82 -1.49 -8.02
C HIS A 247 1.11 -0.13 -7.36
N HIS A 248 1.81 -0.06 -6.24
CA HIS A 248 2.28 1.24 -5.72
C HIS A 248 3.17 2.00 -6.71
N CYS A 249 4.11 1.33 -7.38
CA CYS A 249 4.91 1.94 -8.44
C CYS A 249 4.04 2.47 -9.60
N VAL A 250 2.95 1.78 -9.93
CA VAL A 250 1.96 2.22 -10.91
C VAL A 250 1.17 3.43 -10.39
N GLN A 251 0.74 3.44 -9.13
CA GLN A 251 0.05 4.56 -8.49
C GLN A 251 0.93 5.83 -8.52
N PHE A 252 2.24 5.69 -8.33
CA PHE A 252 3.20 6.79 -8.45
C PHE A 252 3.27 7.39 -9.86
N ALA A 253 2.80 6.71 -10.91
CA ALA A 253 2.67 7.31 -12.24
C ALA A 253 1.52 8.33 -12.32
N TYR A 254 0.61 8.31 -11.35
CA TYR A 254 -0.58 9.15 -11.28
C TYR A 254 -0.43 10.28 -10.26
N ASP A 255 -0.22 9.92 -9.00
CA ASP A 255 -0.05 10.85 -7.88
C ASP A 255 0.53 10.10 -6.68
N VAL A 256 1.74 10.47 -6.24
CA VAL A 256 2.40 9.85 -5.08
C VAL A 256 1.83 10.32 -3.73
N ALA A 257 1.09 11.43 -3.70
CA ALA A 257 0.66 12.13 -2.50
C ALA A 257 -0.82 11.87 -2.13
N GLU A 258 -1.42 10.82 -2.66
CA GLU A 258 -2.80 10.44 -2.37
C GLU A 258 -2.99 9.81 -0.97
N GLY A 259 -4.25 9.75 -0.53
CA GLY A 259 -4.59 9.24 0.79
C GLY A 259 -4.21 7.77 0.98
N SER A 260 -3.48 7.47 2.06
CA SER A 260 -2.97 6.11 2.34
C SER A 260 -4.05 5.03 2.44
N TRP A 261 -5.25 5.36 2.93
CA TRP A 261 -6.41 4.45 2.91
C TRP A 261 -6.63 3.88 1.50
N PHE A 262 -6.53 4.72 0.48
CA PHE A 262 -6.80 4.34 -0.90
C PHE A 262 -5.61 3.65 -1.56
N MET A 263 -4.39 4.14 -1.30
CA MET A 263 -3.15 3.52 -1.77
C MET A 263 -3.14 2.03 -1.41
N GLU A 264 -3.41 1.72 -0.13
CA GLU A 264 -3.35 0.34 0.37
C GLU A 264 -4.54 -0.51 -0.03
N LEU A 265 -5.76 0.03 -0.03
CA LEU A 265 -6.93 -0.77 -0.41
C LEU A 265 -6.85 -1.18 -1.88
N ASP A 266 -6.37 -0.29 -2.77
CA ASP A 266 -6.29 -0.58 -4.20
C ASP A 266 -5.10 -1.50 -4.52
N ALA A 267 -3.96 -1.33 -3.83
CA ALA A 267 -2.83 -2.26 -3.92
C ALA A 267 -3.20 -3.66 -3.43
N THR A 268 -3.92 -3.76 -2.30
CA THR A 268 -4.42 -5.04 -1.77
C THR A 268 -5.46 -5.68 -2.70
N TYR A 269 -6.32 -4.87 -3.32
CA TYR A 269 -7.26 -5.34 -4.33
C TYR A 269 -6.53 -5.86 -5.58
N MET A 270 -5.43 -5.22 -5.98
CA MET A 270 -4.65 -5.65 -7.14
C MET A 270 -4.02 -7.04 -6.95
N GLU A 271 -3.73 -7.46 -5.72
CA GLU A 271 -3.25 -8.83 -5.44
C GLU A 271 -4.20 -9.89 -6.01
N ASP A 272 -5.49 -9.72 -5.71
CA ASP A 272 -6.60 -10.58 -6.13
C ASP A 272 -6.79 -10.54 -7.65
N ILE A 273 -6.74 -9.33 -8.21
CA ILE A 273 -6.96 -9.12 -9.63
C ILE A 273 -5.86 -9.71 -10.50
N VAL A 274 -4.63 -9.79 -10.00
CA VAL A 274 -3.50 -10.43 -10.68
C VAL A 274 -3.43 -11.92 -10.37
N PHE A 275 -3.63 -12.31 -9.11
CA PHE A 275 -3.45 -13.68 -8.61
C PHE A 275 -4.61 -14.15 -7.72
N ASP A 276 -5.79 -14.22 -8.33
CA ASP A 276 -7.08 -14.64 -7.76
C ASP A 276 -7.02 -15.80 -6.77
N HIS A 277 -6.20 -16.82 -7.02
CA HIS A 277 -6.16 -18.01 -6.16
C HIS A 277 -5.26 -17.89 -4.90
N VAL A 278 -4.59 -16.75 -4.69
CA VAL A 278 -3.60 -16.59 -3.63
C VAL A 278 -4.24 -16.32 -2.27
N ASP A 279 -5.29 -15.50 -2.21
CA ASP A 279 -6.04 -15.16 -0.99
C ASP A 279 -5.17 -14.66 0.20
N ASP A 280 -3.99 -14.07 -0.04
CA ASP A 280 -3.15 -13.52 1.05
C ASP A 280 -3.84 -12.31 1.72
N ASN A 281 -4.57 -11.53 0.91
CA ASN A 281 -5.45 -10.42 1.30
C ASN A 281 -6.54 -10.82 2.32
N TYR A 282 -6.91 -12.10 2.42
CA TYR A 282 -7.92 -12.55 3.39
C TYR A 282 -7.48 -12.39 4.84
N ASN A 283 -6.17 -12.38 5.08
CA ASN A 283 -5.60 -12.15 6.41
C ASN A 283 -6.01 -10.78 6.99
N TYR A 284 -6.39 -9.81 6.14
CA TYR A 284 -6.81 -8.48 6.56
C TYR A 284 -8.31 -8.35 6.80
N LEU A 285 -9.16 -9.18 6.19
CA LEU A 285 -10.63 -9.06 6.29
C LEU A 285 -11.19 -8.79 7.70
N PRO A 286 -10.66 -9.38 8.80
CA PRO A 286 -11.07 -9.05 10.15
C PRO A 286 -10.97 -7.55 10.51
N GLY A 287 -10.03 -6.81 9.93
CA GLY A 287 -9.81 -5.37 10.16
C GLY A 287 -10.99 -4.48 9.73
N PHE A 288 -11.72 -4.90 8.69
CA PHE A 288 -12.96 -4.26 8.28
C PHE A 288 -14.18 -4.93 8.92
N MET A 289 -14.28 -6.26 8.79
CA MET A 289 -15.50 -7.00 9.16
C MET A 289 -15.82 -6.99 10.66
N ASN A 290 -14.82 -6.82 11.53
CA ASN A 290 -15.05 -6.68 12.98
C ASN A 290 -15.41 -5.25 13.40
N SER A 291 -15.16 -4.26 12.54
CA SER A 291 -15.41 -2.85 12.80
C SER A 291 -16.13 -2.17 11.62
N PRO A 292 -17.29 -2.68 11.18
CA PRO A 292 -17.99 -2.14 10.00
C PRO A 292 -18.52 -0.72 10.19
N GLN A 293 -18.48 -0.18 11.41
CA GLN A 293 -18.78 1.21 11.73
C GLN A 293 -17.63 2.18 11.43
N SER A 294 -16.41 1.69 11.20
CA SER A 294 -15.26 2.53 10.88
C SER A 294 -15.44 3.19 9.51
N SER A 295 -14.87 4.39 9.36
CA SER A 295 -14.85 5.09 8.08
C SER A 295 -14.01 4.29 7.09
N LEU A 296 -14.44 4.25 5.82
CA LEU A 296 -13.62 3.71 4.72
C LEU A 296 -12.24 4.38 4.62
N MET A 297 -12.15 5.64 5.07
CA MET A 297 -10.91 6.43 5.06
C MET A 297 -10.09 6.28 6.36
N ASP A 298 -10.40 5.29 7.21
CA ASP A 298 -9.62 4.99 8.40
C ASP A 298 -8.27 4.39 8.00
N ASN A 299 -7.19 5.14 8.25
CA ASN A 299 -5.81 4.77 7.92
C ASN A 299 -5.17 3.78 8.90
N SER A 300 -5.90 3.27 9.90
CA SER A 300 -5.35 2.23 10.78
C SER A 300 -4.97 0.98 9.96
N PRO A 301 -3.86 0.30 10.26
CA PRO A 301 -3.30 -0.66 9.30
C PRO A 301 -4.22 -1.79 8.91
N SER A 302 -4.79 -2.47 9.91
CA SER A 302 -5.72 -3.57 9.65
C SER A 302 -6.89 -3.09 8.78
N HIS A 303 -7.39 -1.86 8.98
CA HIS A 303 -8.56 -1.36 8.26
C HIS A 303 -8.27 -0.95 6.81
N LYS A 304 -7.17 -0.23 6.54
CA LYS A 304 -6.85 0.26 5.19
C LYS A 304 -6.62 -0.90 4.20
N TYR A 305 -5.94 -1.97 4.61
CA TYR A 305 -5.80 -3.16 3.77
C TYR A 305 -7.12 -3.91 3.63
N ALA A 306 -7.82 -4.15 4.75
CA ALA A 306 -9.09 -4.87 4.75
C ALA A 306 -10.17 -4.20 3.90
N SER A 307 -10.05 -2.88 3.70
CA SER A 307 -10.93 -2.08 2.86
C SER A 307 -10.82 -2.41 1.37
N PHE A 308 -9.92 -3.30 0.94
CA PHE A 308 -9.87 -3.79 -0.46
C PHE A 308 -11.23 -4.33 -0.93
N ILE A 309 -12.03 -4.88 -0.03
CA ILE A 309 -13.40 -5.37 -0.32
C ILE A 309 -14.32 -4.27 -0.86
N TRP A 310 -14.00 -2.99 -0.64
CA TRP A 310 -14.67 -1.86 -1.27
C TRP A 310 -14.36 -1.80 -2.77
N ALA A 311 -13.09 -1.93 -3.15
CA ALA A 311 -12.68 -2.00 -4.55
C ALA A 311 -13.23 -3.26 -5.23
N THR A 312 -13.19 -4.42 -4.56
CA THR A 312 -13.82 -5.66 -5.03
C THR A 312 -15.32 -5.48 -5.26
N TYR A 313 -16.04 -4.88 -4.29
CA TYR A 313 -17.47 -4.58 -4.44
C TYR A 313 -17.75 -3.71 -5.66
N LEU A 314 -16.99 -2.64 -5.85
CA LEU A 314 -17.17 -1.74 -6.97
C LEU A 314 -16.91 -2.44 -8.31
N ALA A 315 -15.87 -3.28 -8.37
CA ALA A 315 -15.51 -4.05 -9.55
C ALA A 315 -16.60 -5.06 -9.94
N GLU A 316 -17.13 -5.80 -8.97
CA GLU A 316 -18.16 -6.83 -9.22
C GLU A 316 -19.55 -6.22 -9.45
N LYS A 317 -19.88 -5.14 -8.75
CA LYS A 317 -21.18 -4.46 -8.88
C LYS A 317 -21.29 -3.69 -10.20
N PHE A 318 -20.22 -3.02 -10.58
CA PHE A 318 -20.20 -2.08 -11.70
C PHE A 318 -19.26 -2.58 -12.81
N ASP A 319 -17.97 -2.31 -12.70
CA ASP A 319 -16.91 -2.90 -13.51
C ASP A 319 -15.52 -2.54 -12.94
N THR A 320 -14.52 -3.33 -13.32
CA THR A 320 -13.12 -3.17 -12.89
C THR A 320 -12.44 -1.88 -13.39
N SER A 321 -13.03 -1.15 -14.35
CA SER A 321 -12.40 0.06 -14.92
C SER A 321 -12.60 1.30 -14.05
N LEU A 322 -13.40 1.21 -12.99
CA LEU A 322 -13.69 2.35 -12.11
C LEU A 322 -12.44 2.82 -11.36
N ASN A 323 -11.61 1.91 -10.86
CA ASN A 323 -10.38 2.26 -10.12
C ASN A 323 -9.38 2.96 -11.04
N VAL A 324 -9.19 2.43 -12.26
CA VAL A 324 -8.37 3.08 -13.30
C VAL A 324 -8.90 4.49 -13.60
N ALA A 325 -10.21 4.65 -13.75
CA ALA A 325 -10.82 5.95 -14.02
C ALA A 325 -10.65 6.96 -12.89
N ALA A 326 -10.66 6.48 -11.64
CA ALA A 326 -10.39 7.30 -10.49
C ALA A 326 -8.94 7.80 -10.50
N TRP A 327 -7.97 6.92 -10.75
CA TRP A 327 -6.55 7.28 -10.90
C TRP A 327 -6.28 8.23 -12.07
N GLU A 328 -6.91 8.01 -13.22
CA GLU A 328 -6.80 8.93 -14.36
C GLU A 328 -7.26 10.36 -14.01
N GLY A 329 -8.25 10.48 -13.12
CA GLY A 329 -8.68 11.74 -12.55
C GLY A 329 -7.75 12.27 -11.45
N ALA A 330 -7.13 11.37 -10.68
CA ALA A 330 -6.33 11.67 -9.50
C ALA A 330 -5.11 12.55 -9.84
N ARG A 331 -4.58 12.43 -11.06
CA ARG A 331 -3.54 13.32 -11.61
C ARG A 331 -3.81 14.82 -11.43
N TYR A 332 -5.08 15.22 -11.28
CA TYR A 332 -5.49 16.62 -11.24
C TYR A 332 -6.47 16.97 -10.10
N ASN A 333 -6.86 16.00 -9.27
CA ASN A 333 -7.84 16.17 -8.20
C ASN A 333 -7.67 15.02 -7.19
N THR A 334 -8.23 15.11 -5.99
CA THR A 334 -8.09 14.00 -5.02
C THR A 334 -8.83 12.74 -5.48
N ILE A 335 -8.28 11.57 -5.14
CA ILE A 335 -8.89 10.27 -5.47
C ILE A 335 -10.33 10.15 -4.96
N TYR A 336 -10.62 10.71 -3.79
CA TYR A 336 -11.96 10.74 -3.23
C TYR A 336 -12.96 11.46 -4.15
N ASN A 337 -12.58 12.63 -4.68
CA ASN A 337 -13.45 13.39 -5.57
C ASN A 337 -13.62 12.68 -6.91
N THR A 338 -12.55 12.09 -7.45
CA THR A 338 -12.58 11.44 -8.77
C THR A 338 -13.41 10.16 -8.75
N TYR A 339 -13.41 9.41 -7.64
CA TYR A 339 -14.36 8.31 -7.44
C TYR A 339 -15.80 8.78 -7.47
N SER A 340 -16.12 9.85 -6.73
CA SER A 340 -17.47 10.40 -6.65
C SER A 340 -17.96 10.83 -8.03
N ASP A 341 -17.11 11.55 -8.77
CA ASP A 341 -17.42 12.02 -10.11
C ASP A 341 -17.60 10.86 -11.10
N ASN A 342 -16.74 9.84 -11.06
CA ASN A 342 -16.85 8.68 -11.96
C ASN A 342 -18.06 7.81 -11.65
N LEU A 343 -18.37 7.54 -10.38
CA LEU A 343 -19.57 6.79 -9.98
C LEU A 343 -20.85 7.49 -10.47
N MET A 344 -20.93 8.81 -10.27
CA MET A 344 -22.07 9.60 -10.69
C MET A 344 -22.17 9.65 -12.22
N ALA A 345 -21.07 9.93 -12.92
CA ALA A 345 -21.09 10.11 -14.37
C ALA A 345 -21.39 8.81 -15.13
N ARG A 346 -20.90 7.67 -14.63
CA ARG A 346 -21.00 6.38 -15.33
C ARG A 346 -22.27 5.61 -14.96
N TYR A 347 -22.68 5.64 -13.69
CA TYR A 347 -23.78 4.80 -13.20
C TYR A 347 -24.93 5.61 -12.59
N GLY A 348 -24.76 6.91 -12.33
CA GLY A 348 -25.76 7.73 -11.64
C GLY A 348 -25.83 7.47 -10.14
N TRP A 349 -24.76 6.91 -9.55
CA TRP A 349 -24.66 6.61 -8.12
C TRP A 349 -23.78 7.64 -7.42
N THR A 350 -24.16 8.02 -6.20
CA THR A 350 -23.25 8.71 -5.28
C THR A 350 -22.42 7.69 -4.50
N GLN A 351 -21.27 8.10 -3.96
CA GLN A 351 -20.53 7.28 -3.00
C GLN A 351 -21.41 6.83 -1.83
N ASP A 352 -22.25 7.71 -1.27
CA ASP A 352 -23.19 7.34 -0.19
C ASP A 352 -24.12 6.19 -0.57
N SER A 353 -24.70 6.24 -1.79
CA SER A 353 -25.58 5.18 -2.28
C SER A 353 -24.83 3.87 -2.50
N ALA A 354 -23.61 3.94 -3.04
CA ALA A 354 -22.77 2.77 -3.28
C ALA A 354 -22.29 2.16 -1.95
N TYR A 355 -21.91 2.98 -0.98
CA TYR A 355 -21.51 2.53 0.35
C TYR A 355 -22.68 1.88 1.11
N ALA A 356 -23.90 2.43 0.98
CA ALA A 356 -25.09 1.81 1.58
C ALA A 356 -25.35 0.39 1.00
N ASP A 357 -25.21 0.20 -0.31
CA ASP A 357 -25.35 -1.12 -0.94
C ASP A 357 -24.20 -2.05 -0.51
N PHE A 358 -22.96 -1.56 -0.50
CA PHE A 358 -21.79 -2.27 0.02
C PHE A 358 -21.97 -2.80 1.45
N THR A 359 -22.61 -2.04 2.35
CA THR A 359 -22.93 -2.56 3.70
C THR A 359 -23.87 -3.77 3.67
N SER A 360 -24.74 -3.87 2.66
CA SER A 360 -25.60 -5.03 2.46
C SER A 360 -24.80 -6.22 1.91
N TRP A 361 -23.85 -5.98 1.00
CA TRP A 361 -22.93 -7.02 0.52
C TRP A 361 -22.13 -7.63 1.67
N ASN A 362 -21.57 -6.80 2.55
CA ASN A 362 -20.83 -7.25 3.74
C ASN A 362 -21.70 -8.00 4.76
N TYR A 363 -23.02 -7.82 4.73
CA TYR A 363 -23.93 -8.62 5.54
C TYR A 363 -24.15 -10.03 4.96
N ILE A 364 -24.00 -10.20 3.65
CA ILE A 364 -24.35 -11.40 2.87
C ILE A 364 -23.08 -12.22 2.60
N THR A 365 -22.22 -12.38 3.61
CA THR A 365 -20.98 -13.16 3.55
C THR A 365 -21.07 -14.42 4.42
N GLY A 366 -20.09 -15.31 4.30
CA GLY A 366 -19.98 -16.53 5.09
C GLY A 366 -21.20 -17.43 4.93
N SER A 367 -21.86 -17.78 6.04
CA SER A 367 -23.06 -18.64 5.99
C SER A 367 -24.31 -17.93 5.45
N ARG A 368 -24.24 -16.62 5.25
CA ARG A 368 -25.32 -15.80 4.68
C ARG A 368 -25.18 -15.59 3.18
N ASP A 369 -24.07 -16.02 2.59
CA ASP A 369 -23.86 -15.96 1.15
C ASP A 369 -25.05 -16.57 0.40
N ASP A 370 -25.59 -15.79 -0.54
CA ASP A 370 -26.73 -16.13 -1.38
C ASP A 370 -26.33 -16.44 -2.84
N GLY A 371 -25.04 -16.35 -3.17
CA GLY A 371 -24.47 -16.55 -4.50
C GLY A 371 -24.78 -15.42 -5.48
N LEU A 372 -25.19 -14.24 -5.00
CA LEU A 372 -25.54 -13.08 -5.82
C LEU A 372 -24.72 -11.81 -5.52
N HIS A 373 -23.82 -11.86 -4.53
CA HIS A 373 -22.96 -10.75 -4.10
C HIS A 373 -21.50 -11.08 -4.46
N TYR A 374 -20.55 -10.92 -3.53
CA TYR A 374 -19.15 -11.24 -3.79
C TYR A 374 -19.02 -12.66 -4.35
N GLU A 375 -18.26 -12.84 -5.42
CA GLU A 375 -17.95 -14.16 -5.97
C GLU A 375 -17.43 -15.11 -4.89
N GLU A 376 -16.64 -14.56 -3.97
CA GLU A 376 -16.00 -15.28 -2.87
C GLU A 376 -16.68 -15.07 -1.51
N ALA A 377 -17.93 -14.58 -1.50
CA ALA A 377 -18.68 -14.23 -0.28
C ALA A 377 -18.65 -15.34 0.79
N SER A 378 -18.73 -16.62 0.39
CA SER A 378 -18.69 -17.76 1.31
C SER A 378 -17.39 -17.90 2.12
N SER A 379 -16.28 -17.37 1.61
CA SER A 379 -14.96 -17.37 2.27
C SER A 379 -14.76 -16.17 3.20
N TYR A 380 -15.56 -15.11 3.02
CA TYR A 380 -15.42 -13.88 3.79
C TYR A 380 -16.04 -13.99 5.20
N PRO A 381 -15.44 -13.35 6.23
CA PRO A 381 -16.02 -13.32 7.57
C PRO A 381 -17.40 -12.65 7.60
N GLU A 382 -18.26 -13.12 8.50
CA GLU A 382 -19.56 -12.48 8.75
C GLU A 382 -19.43 -11.27 9.68
N ILE A 383 -20.05 -10.15 9.30
CA ILE A 383 -20.28 -9.07 10.25
C ILE A 383 -21.25 -9.50 11.37
N SER A 384 -20.97 -9.02 12.58
CA SER A 384 -21.77 -9.31 13.77
C SER A 384 -23.05 -8.45 13.84
N ILE A 385 -24.18 -9.08 14.19
CA ILE A 385 -25.44 -8.36 14.43
C ILE A 385 -25.41 -7.72 15.81
N ALA A 386 -25.31 -6.39 15.87
CA ALA A 386 -25.23 -5.64 17.13
C ALA A 386 -26.55 -5.66 17.93
N ALA A 387 -27.71 -5.64 17.25
CA ALA A 387 -29.01 -5.67 17.90
C ALA A 387 -30.10 -6.23 16.96
N THR A 388 -31.12 -6.86 17.55
CA THR A 388 -32.34 -7.30 16.85
C THR A 388 -33.55 -6.69 17.52
N TYR A 389 -34.44 -6.10 16.74
CA TYR A 389 -35.66 -5.44 17.23
C TYR A 389 -36.89 -6.11 16.64
N SER A 390 -37.85 -6.50 17.49
CA SER A 390 -39.06 -7.22 17.09
C SER A 390 -40.32 -6.33 17.01
N THR A 391 -40.20 -5.04 17.35
CA THR A 391 -41.32 -4.09 17.37
C THR A 391 -40.85 -2.67 16.99
N TYR A 392 -41.69 -1.92 16.30
CA TYR A 392 -41.46 -0.51 15.94
C TYR A 392 -42.41 0.42 16.73
N PRO A 393 -41.97 1.62 17.16
CA PRO A 393 -40.63 2.20 16.98
C PRO A 393 -39.59 1.58 17.90
N VAL A 394 -38.36 1.44 17.39
CA VAL A 394 -37.20 1.13 18.23
C VAL A 394 -36.93 2.37 19.08
N SER A 395 -37.04 2.23 20.41
CA SER A 395 -36.64 3.29 21.33
C SER A 395 -35.11 3.29 21.40
N LEU A 396 -34.46 3.95 20.45
CA LEU A 396 -33.02 4.17 20.48
C LEU A 396 -32.72 5.15 21.62
N GLN A 397 -32.18 4.67 22.74
CA GLN A 397 -31.39 5.55 23.60
C GLN A 397 -30.06 5.71 22.88
N ASN A 398 -29.88 6.89 22.28
CA ASN A 398 -28.74 7.37 21.51
C ASN A 398 -27.48 6.52 21.64
N SER A 399 -26.94 6.08 20.50
CA SER A 399 -25.53 5.72 20.37
C SER A 399 -24.69 6.91 20.89
N ALA A 400 -23.94 6.65 21.96
CA ALA A 400 -22.95 7.57 22.53
C ALA A 400 -21.62 7.42 21.79
#